data_AF-A0A6B3FST0-F1
#
_entry.id   AF-A0A6B3FST0-F1
#
_cell.length_a   1.000
_cell.length_b   1.000
_cell.length_c   1.000
_cell.angle_alpha   90.00
_cell.angle_beta   90.00
_cell.angle_gamma   90.00
#
_symmetry.space_group_name_H-M   'P 1'
#
loop_
_entity.id
_entity.type
_entity.pdbx_description
1 polymer ?
#
loop_
_entity_poly.entity_id
_entity_poly.type
_entity_poly.pdbx_seq_one_letter_code
_entity_poly.pdbx_strand_id
1 'polypeptide(L)'
;HNLTLLDEGTLYVAKLTGDSPVNEIDGAGKLPNDGEFDGSGVWIPLATGTTSHVPGMTAEEVYVYTRLAGDKVGATKMDRPEDVEPSPRTGRVYVALTNNSDRGKEGKPGADEANPRNANKHGQILELAENWDDPTSDGFAWRLFLVAGDPDDPATYFAGFPKSSVSPISCPDNVAFDAHGNLWISTDGNALGSHDGLFGVATHGDRRGELKQFLTVPTG
;
A
#
# COMPACT_ATOMS: atom_id res chain seq x y z
N HIS A 1 -0.02 -28.66 16.41
CA HIS A 1 1.31 -28.26 16.91
C HIS A 1 1.89 -27.36 15.84
N ASN A 2 2.10 -26.08 16.14
CA ASN A 2 2.37 -25.05 15.12
C ASN A 2 3.84 -24.60 15.08
N LEU A 3 4.76 -25.32 15.75
CA LEU A 3 6.17 -24.89 15.87
C LEU A 3 6.88 -24.79 14.52
N THR A 4 6.49 -25.59 13.53
CA THR A 4 7.09 -25.64 12.18
C THR A 4 6.12 -25.12 11.12
N LEU A 5 5.07 -24.40 11.52
CA LEU A 5 4.02 -23.96 10.58
C LEU A 5 4.58 -23.05 9.48
N LEU A 6 5.63 -22.29 9.76
CA LEU A 6 6.28 -21.38 8.81
C LEU A 6 7.46 -22.02 8.06
N ASP A 7 7.76 -23.29 8.30
CA ASP A 7 8.86 -24.01 7.61
C ASP A 7 8.44 -24.51 6.22
N GLU A 8 7.13 -24.68 6.00
CA GLU A 8 6.55 -25.16 4.75
C GLU A 8 5.45 -24.22 4.26
N GLY A 9 5.51 -23.85 2.98
CA GLY A 9 4.53 -22.97 2.37
C GLY A 9 4.94 -22.58 0.96
N THR A 10 4.20 -21.62 0.40
CA THR A 10 4.53 -20.99 -0.87
C THR A 10 4.78 -19.51 -0.62
N LEU A 11 5.91 -19.00 -1.12
CA LEU A 11 6.20 -17.57 -1.14
C LEU A 11 5.63 -16.96 -2.42
N TYR A 12 4.95 -15.83 -2.30
CA TYR A 12 4.34 -15.10 -3.42
C TYR A 12 4.85 -13.66 -3.50
N VAL A 13 4.61 -13.01 -4.64
CA VAL A 13 4.79 -11.58 -4.83
C VAL A 13 3.62 -10.98 -5.59
N ALA A 14 3.25 -9.74 -5.28
CA ALA A 14 2.13 -9.06 -5.89
C ALA A 14 2.46 -8.46 -7.26
N LYS A 15 1.51 -8.56 -8.19
CA LYS A 15 1.44 -7.71 -9.39
C LYS A 15 0.07 -7.03 -9.43
N LEU A 16 0.08 -5.70 -9.48
CA LEU A 16 -1.10 -4.85 -9.49
C LEU A 16 -1.35 -4.32 -10.90
N THR A 17 -2.61 -4.14 -11.24
CA THR A 17 -3.10 -3.55 -12.49
C THR A 17 -4.24 -2.61 -12.15
N GLY A 18 -4.05 -1.34 -12.51
CA GLY A 18 -5.09 -0.31 -12.39
C GLY A 18 -6.16 -0.44 -13.47
N ASP A 19 -7.36 0.04 -13.18
CA ASP A 19 -8.50 0.01 -14.11
C ASP A 19 -8.87 1.39 -14.69
N SER A 20 -8.19 2.45 -14.28
CA SER A 20 -8.30 3.77 -14.93
C SER A 20 -7.64 3.81 -16.32
N PRO A 21 -8.10 4.69 -17.23
CA PRO A 21 -7.40 4.95 -18.47
C PRO A 21 -5.96 5.41 -18.23
N VAL A 22 -4.98 4.75 -18.87
CA VAL A 22 -3.54 5.00 -18.67
C VAL A 22 -3.14 6.48 -18.86
N ASN A 23 -3.84 7.22 -19.74
CA ASN A 23 -3.58 8.63 -19.98
C ASN A 23 -4.06 9.57 -18.85
N GLU A 24 -4.83 9.07 -17.87
CA GLU A 24 -5.21 9.81 -16.66
C GLU A 24 -4.16 9.69 -15.56
N ILE A 25 -3.26 8.69 -15.64
CA ILE A 25 -2.18 8.46 -14.69
C ILE A 25 -0.88 9.07 -15.24
N ASP A 26 -0.78 10.41 -15.17
CA ASP A 26 0.37 11.19 -15.65
C ASP A 26 1.45 11.44 -14.58
N GLY A 27 1.23 10.93 -13.37
CA GLY A 27 2.13 11.12 -12.23
C GLY A 27 1.91 12.41 -11.44
N ALA A 28 0.87 13.20 -11.73
CA ALA A 28 0.48 14.35 -10.91
C ALA A 28 -0.27 13.95 -9.64
N GLY A 29 -0.70 12.69 -9.50
CA GLY A 29 -1.58 12.25 -8.41
C GLY A 29 -3.00 12.80 -8.51
N LYS A 30 -3.40 13.33 -9.67
CA LYS A 30 -4.77 13.76 -9.92
C LYS A 30 -5.68 12.52 -9.87
N LEU A 31 -6.74 12.60 -9.07
CA LEU A 31 -7.75 11.55 -9.00
C LEU A 31 -8.33 11.28 -10.40
N PRO A 32 -8.45 10.01 -10.83
CA PRO A 32 -9.04 9.65 -12.11
C PRO A 32 -10.53 10.02 -12.17
N ASN A 33 -11.10 9.98 -13.37
CA ASN A 33 -12.47 10.44 -13.63
C ASN A 33 -13.56 9.60 -12.95
N ASP A 34 -13.29 8.34 -12.64
CA ASP A 34 -14.17 7.46 -11.85
C ASP A 34 -14.11 7.76 -10.34
N GLY A 35 -13.12 8.52 -9.89
CA GLY A 35 -13.03 9.04 -8.53
C GLY A 35 -12.30 8.16 -7.53
N GLU A 36 -11.63 7.09 -7.96
CA GLU A 36 -10.80 6.23 -7.10
C GLU A 36 -9.47 5.90 -7.81
N PHE A 37 -8.47 5.49 -7.04
CA PHE A 37 -7.30 4.80 -7.60
C PHE A 37 -7.45 3.34 -7.21
N ASP A 38 -7.84 2.49 -8.14
CA ASP A 38 -8.18 1.10 -7.84
C ASP A 38 -7.88 0.15 -9.00
N GLY A 39 -8.23 -1.11 -8.80
CA GLY A 39 -8.08 -2.15 -9.80
C GLY A 39 -7.95 -3.54 -9.20
N SER A 40 -7.21 -4.38 -9.91
CA SER A 40 -7.02 -5.80 -9.56
C SER A 40 -5.55 -6.15 -9.43
N GLY A 41 -5.29 -7.30 -8.80
CA GLY A 41 -3.95 -7.85 -8.73
C GLY A 41 -3.94 -9.35 -8.61
N VAL A 42 -2.74 -9.90 -8.75
CA VAL A 42 -2.46 -11.33 -8.67
C VAL A 42 -1.26 -11.58 -7.77
N TRP A 43 -1.32 -12.71 -7.06
CA TRP A 43 -0.20 -13.27 -6.32
C TRP A 43 0.55 -14.23 -7.25
N ILE A 44 1.80 -13.89 -7.58
CA ILE A 44 2.67 -14.71 -8.42
C ILE A 44 3.49 -15.62 -7.50
N PRO A 45 3.37 -16.95 -7.61
CA PRO A 45 4.17 -17.85 -6.80
C PRO A 45 5.65 -17.75 -7.20
N LEU A 46 6.52 -17.69 -6.19
CA LEU A 46 7.97 -17.66 -6.37
C LEU A 46 8.60 -19.04 -6.09
N ALA A 47 8.27 -19.65 -4.95
CA ALA A 47 8.73 -20.99 -4.59
C ALA A 47 7.78 -21.68 -3.61
N THR A 48 7.69 -23.01 -3.69
CA THR A 48 6.93 -23.88 -2.78
C THR A 48 7.84 -25.00 -2.28
N GLY A 49 8.19 -25.00 -1.00
CA GLY A 49 9.18 -25.93 -0.45
C GLY A 49 10.47 -25.89 -1.28
N THR A 50 10.88 -27.01 -1.87
CA THR A 50 12.07 -27.12 -2.74
C THR A 50 11.80 -26.86 -4.23
N THR A 51 10.58 -26.48 -4.60
CA THR A 51 10.20 -26.21 -6.00
C THR A 51 10.27 -24.71 -6.29
N SER A 52 10.98 -24.32 -7.35
CA SER A 52 10.99 -22.95 -7.87
C SER A 52 9.92 -22.77 -8.94
N HIS A 53 9.23 -21.64 -8.90
CA HIS A 53 8.30 -21.19 -9.95
C HIS A 53 8.91 -20.08 -10.82
N VAL A 54 10.16 -19.70 -10.56
CA VAL A 54 10.86 -18.62 -11.26
C VAL A 54 11.83 -19.20 -12.30
N PRO A 55 11.66 -18.87 -13.60
CA PRO A 55 12.53 -19.39 -14.64
C PRO A 55 14.02 -19.12 -14.40
N GLY A 56 14.80 -20.19 -14.42
CA GLY A 56 16.26 -20.14 -14.26
C GLY A 56 16.72 -19.75 -12.86
N MET A 57 15.96 -20.12 -11.82
CA MET A 57 16.38 -20.07 -10.41
C MET A 57 15.99 -21.36 -9.69
N THR A 58 16.82 -21.83 -8.75
CA THR A 58 16.42 -22.88 -7.79
C THR A 58 15.54 -22.28 -6.68
N ALA A 59 14.89 -23.13 -5.86
CA ALA A 59 14.07 -22.64 -4.75
C ALA A 59 14.92 -21.91 -3.70
N GLU A 60 16.12 -22.43 -3.42
CA GLU A 60 17.09 -21.80 -2.52
C GLU A 60 17.52 -20.43 -3.03
N GLU A 61 17.79 -20.30 -4.33
CA GLU A 61 18.08 -19.01 -4.95
C GLU A 61 16.90 -18.05 -4.86
N VAL A 62 15.66 -18.54 -5.01
CA VAL A 62 14.46 -17.70 -4.85
C VAL A 62 14.33 -17.18 -3.41
N TYR A 63 14.54 -18.01 -2.40
CA TYR A 63 14.44 -17.57 -1.00
C TYR A 63 15.58 -16.63 -0.58
N VAL A 64 16.79 -16.81 -1.12
CA VAL A 64 17.94 -15.94 -0.80
C VAL A 64 17.92 -14.65 -1.62
N TYR A 65 17.48 -14.72 -2.88
CA TYR A 65 17.47 -13.59 -3.82
C TYR A 65 16.04 -13.18 -4.21
N THR A 66 15.12 -13.18 -3.25
CA THR A 66 13.68 -12.94 -3.48
C THR A 66 13.39 -11.66 -4.26
N ARG A 67 14.19 -10.60 -4.04
CA ARG A 67 14.05 -9.35 -4.82
C ARG A 67 14.31 -9.57 -6.32
N LEU A 68 15.37 -10.29 -6.67
CA LEU A 68 15.69 -10.61 -8.08
C LEU A 68 14.67 -11.59 -8.68
N ALA A 69 14.16 -12.51 -7.88
CA ALA A 69 13.09 -13.43 -8.27
C ALA A 69 11.79 -12.66 -8.61
N GLY A 70 11.37 -11.73 -7.75
CA GLY A 70 10.23 -10.84 -7.99
C GLY A 70 10.38 -10.00 -9.26
N ASP A 71 11.58 -9.47 -9.50
CA ASP A 71 11.90 -8.71 -10.70
C ASP A 71 11.77 -9.55 -11.97
N LYS A 72 12.27 -10.79 -11.95
CA LYS A 72 12.18 -11.73 -13.08
C LYS A 72 10.73 -12.06 -13.45
N VAL A 73 9.83 -12.15 -12.48
CA VAL A 73 8.41 -12.46 -12.72
C VAL A 73 7.54 -11.22 -12.95
N GLY A 74 8.14 -10.02 -12.90
CA GLY A 74 7.44 -8.77 -13.21
C GLY A 74 6.51 -8.30 -12.10
N ALA A 75 6.90 -8.48 -10.83
CA ALA A 75 6.23 -7.87 -9.69
C ALA A 75 6.15 -6.34 -9.82
N THR A 76 5.08 -5.73 -9.29
CA THR A 76 4.91 -4.28 -9.34
C THR A 76 5.91 -3.60 -8.41
N LYS A 77 6.60 -2.58 -8.93
CA LYS A 77 7.55 -1.78 -8.15
C LYS A 77 6.78 -0.75 -7.33
N MET A 78 6.70 -0.94 -6.02
CA MET A 78 5.89 -0.13 -5.11
C MET A 78 6.67 1.01 -4.44
N ASP A 79 5.96 2.03 -3.98
CA ASP A 79 6.49 3.17 -3.22
C ASP A 79 6.74 2.80 -1.76
N ARG A 80 7.87 2.12 -1.50
CA ARG A 80 8.35 1.73 -0.15
C ARG A 80 7.23 1.15 0.75
N PRO A 81 6.77 -0.09 0.49
CA PRO A 81 5.96 -0.81 1.45
C PRO A 81 6.68 -0.94 2.79
N GLU A 82 6.01 -0.53 3.87
CA GLU A 82 6.47 -0.67 5.25
C GLU A 82 5.55 -1.69 5.95
N ASP A 83 4.66 -1.26 6.85
CA ASP A 83 3.81 -2.15 7.63
C ASP A 83 2.54 -2.61 6.89
N VAL A 84 2.03 -3.77 7.29
CA VAL A 84 0.90 -4.46 6.67
C VAL A 84 0.01 -5.06 7.75
N GLU A 85 -1.26 -4.64 7.79
CA GLU A 85 -2.20 -5.09 8.82
C GLU A 85 -3.53 -5.56 8.20
N PRO A 86 -3.92 -6.84 8.39
CA PRO A 86 -5.25 -7.32 8.06
C PRO A 86 -6.30 -6.79 9.05
N SER A 87 -7.44 -6.32 8.55
CA SER A 87 -8.55 -5.92 9.39
C SER A 87 -9.14 -7.13 10.11
N PRO A 88 -9.23 -7.12 11.45
CA PRO A 88 -9.86 -8.21 12.20
C PRO A 88 -11.39 -8.26 12.02
N ARG A 89 -11.97 -7.27 11.33
CA ARG A 89 -13.42 -7.16 11.08
C ARG A 89 -13.81 -7.64 9.68
N THR A 90 -12.98 -7.36 8.68
CA THR A 90 -13.33 -7.57 7.27
C THR A 90 -12.36 -8.48 6.52
N GLY A 91 -11.20 -8.80 7.08
CA GLY A 91 -10.13 -9.53 6.37
C GLY A 91 -9.33 -8.68 5.37
N ARG A 92 -9.82 -7.49 5.01
CA ARG A 92 -9.12 -6.56 4.11
C ARG A 92 -7.77 -6.17 4.67
N VAL A 93 -6.74 -6.14 3.84
CA VAL A 93 -5.37 -5.84 4.26
C VAL A 93 -5.00 -4.42 3.90
N TYR A 94 -4.40 -3.70 4.85
CA TYR A 94 -3.95 -2.32 4.69
C TYR A 94 -2.42 -2.28 4.69
N VAL A 95 -1.85 -1.62 3.70
CA VAL A 95 -0.39 -1.54 3.48
C VAL A 95 0.03 -0.08 3.49
N ALA A 96 0.97 0.28 4.36
CA ALA A 96 1.60 1.58 4.34
C ALA A 96 2.66 1.65 3.23
N LEU A 97 2.54 2.66 2.36
CA LEU A 97 3.49 2.96 1.29
C LEU A 97 4.09 4.34 1.60
N THR A 98 5.21 4.37 2.33
CA THR A 98 5.62 5.58 3.08
C THR A 98 6.02 6.76 2.18
N ASN A 99 6.76 6.54 1.10
CA ASN A 99 7.10 7.54 0.09
C ASN A 99 7.97 6.92 -1.01
N ASN A 100 8.21 7.67 -2.08
CA ASN A 100 9.24 7.36 -3.06
C ASN A 100 9.65 8.61 -3.85
N SER A 101 10.63 9.35 -3.34
CA SER A 101 11.15 10.53 -4.03
C SER A 101 11.84 10.20 -5.37
N ASP A 102 12.10 8.92 -5.66
CA ASP A 102 12.70 8.42 -6.89
C ASP A 102 11.67 8.04 -7.96
N ARG A 103 10.37 7.96 -7.63
CA ARG A 103 9.30 7.63 -8.58
C ARG A 103 9.34 8.58 -9.79
N GLY A 104 9.40 8.02 -10.99
CA GLY A 104 9.44 8.78 -12.24
C GLY A 104 10.80 9.41 -12.60
N LYS A 105 11.85 9.23 -11.79
CA LYS A 105 13.21 9.63 -12.19
C LYS A 105 13.74 8.73 -13.30
N GLU A 106 14.77 9.19 -14.00
CA GLU A 106 15.46 8.41 -15.04
C GLU A 106 15.94 7.05 -14.47
N GLY A 107 15.64 5.96 -15.18
CA GLY A 107 15.99 4.61 -14.76
C GLY A 107 15.18 4.06 -13.57
N LYS A 108 14.20 4.82 -13.06
CA LYS A 108 13.27 4.39 -12.02
C LYS A 108 11.90 4.11 -12.65
N PRO A 109 11.05 3.28 -12.02
CA PRO A 109 9.73 3.03 -12.58
C PRO A 109 8.90 4.33 -12.56
N GLY A 110 8.10 4.52 -13.61
CA GLY A 110 7.21 5.66 -13.75
C GLY A 110 6.03 5.60 -12.78
N ALA A 111 5.20 6.63 -12.81
CA ALA A 111 3.90 6.58 -12.14
C ALA A 111 3.01 5.51 -12.79
N ASP A 112 2.28 4.79 -11.95
CA ASP A 112 1.20 3.88 -12.29
C ASP A 112 0.08 4.10 -11.26
N GLU A 113 -1.07 3.47 -11.45
CA GLU A 113 -2.25 3.81 -10.64
C GLU A 113 -2.07 3.50 -9.14
N ALA A 114 -1.32 2.45 -8.81
CA ALA A 114 -0.99 2.11 -7.43
C ALA A 114 0.09 3.04 -6.83
N ASN A 115 0.84 3.74 -7.67
CA ASN A 115 1.91 4.68 -7.31
C ASN A 115 1.76 5.99 -8.13
N PRO A 116 0.69 6.78 -7.90
CA PRO A 116 0.18 7.74 -8.88
C PRO A 116 0.94 9.08 -8.92
N ARG A 117 1.99 9.25 -8.11
CA ARG A 117 2.74 10.51 -7.98
C ARG A 117 4.21 10.35 -8.31
N ASN A 118 4.70 11.12 -9.27
CA ASN A 118 6.13 11.30 -9.46
C ASN A 118 6.73 12.04 -8.25
N ALA A 119 7.98 11.70 -7.89
CA ALA A 119 8.69 12.26 -6.74
C ALA A 119 7.83 12.27 -5.45
N ASN A 120 7.10 11.18 -5.21
CA ASN A 120 6.18 11.05 -4.10
C ASN A 120 6.88 11.24 -2.75
N LYS A 121 6.61 12.36 -2.09
CA LYS A 121 7.21 12.73 -0.79
C LYS A 121 6.31 12.41 0.40
N HIS A 122 5.05 12.01 0.17
CA HIS A 122 4.04 11.93 1.22
C HIS A 122 3.52 10.52 1.48
N GLY A 123 3.58 9.62 0.49
CA GLY A 123 3.11 8.25 0.65
C GLY A 123 1.59 8.08 0.53
N GLN A 124 1.14 6.85 0.71
CA GLN A 124 -0.26 6.44 0.58
C GLN A 124 -0.52 5.20 1.44
N ILE A 125 -1.80 4.89 1.68
CA ILE A 125 -2.23 3.62 2.26
C ILE A 125 -3.00 2.86 1.19
N LEU A 126 -2.56 1.65 0.88
CA LEU A 126 -3.26 0.73 -0.01
C LEU A 126 -4.18 -0.16 0.82
N GLU A 127 -5.41 -0.39 0.35
CA GLU A 127 -6.35 -1.38 0.87
C GLU A 127 -6.51 -2.46 -0.20
N LEU A 128 -6.35 -3.73 0.17
CA LEU A 128 -6.60 -4.88 -0.70
C LEU A 128 -7.62 -5.84 -0.08
N ALA A 129 -8.34 -6.55 -0.95
CA ALA A 129 -9.26 -7.61 -0.59
C ALA A 129 -9.03 -8.79 -1.53
N GLU A 130 -8.63 -9.94 -1.01
CA GLU A 130 -8.55 -11.16 -1.80
C GLU A 130 -9.92 -11.53 -2.39
N ASN A 131 -9.91 -12.12 -3.58
CA ASN A 131 -11.15 -12.52 -4.24
C ASN A 131 -11.93 -13.47 -3.32
N TRP A 132 -13.24 -13.22 -3.21
CA TRP A 132 -14.15 -13.98 -2.35
C TRP A 132 -13.86 -13.87 -0.85
N ASP A 133 -13.09 -12.87 -0.42
CA ASP A 133 -12.62 -12.70 0.97
C ASP A 133 -11.87 -13.96 1.46
N ASP A 134 -11.17 -14.65 0.55
CA ASP A 134 -10.42 -15.88 0.81
C ASP A 134 -8.91 -15.61 0.71
N PRO A 135 -8.16 -15.63 1.83
CA PRO A 135 -6.72 -15.38 1.84
C PRO A 135 -5.89 -16.46 1.12
N THR A 136 -6.53 -17.53 0.63
CA THR A 136 -5.88 -18.54 -0.22
C THR A 136 -6.03 -18.27 -1.72
N SER A 137 -6.78 -17.23 -2.11
CA SER A 137 -6.96 -16.83 -3.50
C SER A 137 -5.68 -16.23 -4.08
N ASP A 138 -5.33 -16.61 -5.31
CA ASP A 138 -4.21 -16.04 -6.07
C ASP A 138 -4.54 -14.68 -6.73
N GLY A 139 -5.74 -14.14 -6.51
CA GLY A 139 -6.16 -12.85 -7.03
C GLY A 139 -6.86 -11.98 -5.98
N PHE A 140 -6.78 -10.67 -6.17
CA PHE A 140 -7.33 -9.67 -5.25
C PHE A 140 -7.79 -8.41 -6.00
N ALA A 141 -8.68 -7.64 -5.37
CA ALA A 141 -8.95 -6.25 -5.72
C ALA A 141 -8.16 -5.33 -4.79
N TRP A 142 -7.80 -4.14 -5.25
CA TRP A 142 -7.11 -3.15 -4.43
C TRP A 142 -7.61 -1.74 -4.72
N ARG A 143 -7.37 -0.82 -3.78
CA ARG A 143 -7.56 0.63 -3.94
C ARG A 143 -6.60 1.41 -3.07
N LEU A 144 -6.33 2.67 -3.39
CA LEU A 144 -5.68 3.59 -2.45
C LEU A 144 -6.72 4.12 -1.47
N PHE A 145 -6.64 3.65 -0.22
CA PHE A 145 -7.50 4.12 0.86
C PHE A 145 -7.20 5.57 1.20
N LEU A 146 -5.91 5.93 1.30
CA LEU A 146 -5.45 7.30 1.52
C LEU A 146 -4.33 7.63 0.53
N VAL A 147 -4.35 8.83 -0.04
CA VAL A 147 -3.18 9.46 -0.69
C VAL A 147 -2.77 10.64 0.18
N ALA A 148 -1.69 10.45 0.94
CA ALA A 148 -1.27 11.37 2.00
C ALA A 148 -0.71 12.69 1.45
N GLY A 149 -0.76 13.74 2.26
CA GLY A 149 -0.25 15.07 1.96
C GLY A 149 -1.03 16.15 2.70
N ASP A 150 -0.92 17.38 2.21
CA ASP A 150 -1.77 18.49 2.63
C ASP A 150 -3.20 18.31 2.07
N PRO A 151 -4.26 18.35 2.89
CA PRO A 151 -5.64 18.24 2.41
C PRO A 151 -6.05 19.34 1.40
N ASP A 152 -5.35 20.49 1.37
CA ASP A 152 -5.59 21.54 0.39
C ASP A 152 -4.94 21.23 -0.98
N ASP A 153 -4.03 20.25 -1.05
CA ASP A 153 -3.45 19.77 -2.30
C ASP A 153 -4.48 18.91 -3.06
N PRO A 154 -4.81 19.22 -4.34
CA PRO A 154 -5.73 18.43 -5.13
C PRO A 154 -5.31 16.96 -5.29
N ALA A 155 -4.01 16.65 -5.21
CA ALA A 155 -3.46 15.30 -5.38
C ALA A 155 -3.61 14.39 -4.14
N THR A 156 -4.19 14.88 -3.04
CA THR A 156 -4.53 14.03 -1.89
C THR A 156 -5.89 13.36 -2.04
N TYR A 157 -6.12 12.28 -1.30
CA TYR A 157 -7.37 11.54 -1.32
C TYR A 157 -7.56 10.84 0.03
N PHE A 158 -8.79 10.81 0.55
CA PHE A 158 -9.09 10.28 1.88
C PHE A 158 -10.35 9.41 1.84
N ALA A 159 -10.35 8.38 0.99
CA ALA A 159 -11.49 7.48 0.77
C ALA A 159 -12.82 8.18 0.48
N GLY A 160 -12.78 9.31 -0.23
CA GLY A 160 -13.95 10.15 -0.53
C GLY A 160 -14.42 11.07 0.60
N PHE A 161 -13.78 11.05 1.78
CA PHE A 161 -14.15 11.92 2.89
C PHE A 161 -13.81 13.40 2.59
N PRO A 162 -14.62 14.38 3.08
CA PRO A 162 -14.34 15.80 2.87
C PRO A 162 -12.97 16.23 3.40
N LYS A 163 -12.08 16.68 2.51
CA LYS A 163 -10.71 17.11 2.84
C LYS A 163 -10.65 18.23 3.89
N SER A 164 -11.66 19.11 3.92
CA SER A 164 -11.77 20.18 4.93
C SER A 164 -11.94 19.67 6.37
N SER A 165 -12.19 18.37 6.53
CA SER A 165 -12.47 17.71 7.80
C SER A 165 -11.45 16.62 8.16
N VAL A 166 -10.29 16.57 7.51
CA VAL A 166 -9.20 15.63 7.85
C VAL A 166 -7.92 16.35 8.29
N SER A 167 -7.05 15.62 8.98
CA SER A 167 -5.71 16.12 9.34
C SER A 167 -4.72 15.91 8.19
N PRO A 168 -3.75 16.83 7.97
CA PRO A 168 -2.60 16.58 7.10
C PRO A 168 -1.76 15.42 7.63
N ILE A 169 -1.26 14.58 6.73
CA ILE A 169 -0.41 13.42 7.05
C ILE A 169 0.67 13.25 5.98
N SER A 170 1.84 12.78 6.36
CA SER A 170 2.94 12.44 5.46
C SER A 170 3.66 11.21 5.99
N CYS A 171 4.23 10.42 5.09
CA CYS A 171 5.04 9.24 5.38
C CYS A 171 4.42 8.27 6.38
N PRO A 172 3.20 7.76 6.10
CA PRO A 172 2.63 6.70 6.94
C PRO A 172 3.57 5.49 6.95
N ASP A 173 3.80 4.91 8.12
CA ASP A 173 4.76 3.82 8.31
C ASP A 173 4.09 2.59 8.96
N ASN A 174 3.79 2.63 10.26
CA ASN A 174 3.14 1.51 10.94
C ASN A 174 1.62 1.66 10.97
N VAL A 175 0.93 0.52 10.91
CA VAL A 175 -0.52 0.47 10.91
C VAL A 175 -1.03 -0.60 11.87
N ALA A 176 -2.12 -0.32 12.58
CA ALA A 176 -2.73 -1.28 13.50
C ALA A 176 -4.23 -1.05 13.63
N PHE A 177 -5.02 -2.11 13.80
CA PHE A 177 -6.44 -1.97 14.10
C PHE A 177 -6.73 -1.94 15.60
N ASP A 178 -7.66 -1.06 16.01
CA ASP A 178 -8.29 -1.19 17.32
C ASP A 178 -9.49 -2.15 17.30
N ALA A 179 -10.00 -2.46 18.50
CA ALA A 179 -11.17 -3.31 18.67
C ALA A 179 -12.46 -2.75 18.04
N HIS A 180 -12.50 -1.46 17.69
CA HIS A 180 -13.63 -0.82 17.03
C HIS A 180 -13.53 -0.84 15.50
N GLY A 181 -12.39 -1.27 14.93
CA GLY A 181 -12.16 -1.32 13.49
C GLY A 181 -11.60 -0.02 12.91
N ASN A 182 -11.14 0.93 13.73
CA ASN A 182 -10.38 2.07 13.22
C ASN A 182 -8.95 1.63 12.94
N LEU A 183 -8.39 2.17 11.85
CA LEU A 183 -6.98 2.02 11.52
C LEU A 183 -6.21 3.13 12.22
N TRP A 184 -5.23 2.74 13.03
CA TRP A 184 -4.23 3.62 13.62
C TRP A 184 -3.00 3.65 12.74
N ILE A 185 -2.43 4.83 12.53
CA ILE A 185 -1.31 5.07 11.60
C ILE A 185 -0.24 5.89 12.33
N SER A 186 0.98 5.37 12.45
CA SER A 186 2.15 6.17 12.82
C SER A 186 2.85 6.71 11.57
N THR A 187 3.58 7.80 11.72
CA THR A 187 4.42 8.35 10.66
C THR A 187 5.90 8.25 11.01
N ASP A 188 6.73 7.97 10.00
CA ASP A 188 8.20 8.08 10.07
C ASP A 188 8.69 8.95 8.92
N GLY A 189 8.77 10.25 9.21
CA GLY A 189 9.18 11.27 8.27
C GLY A 189 8.05 12.24 7.94
N ASN A 190 8.43 13.47 7.61
CA ASN A 190 7.44 14.51 7.39
C ASN A 190 7.91 15.54 6.36
N ALA A 191 7.24 15.54 5.20
CA ALA A 191 7.49 16.51 4.13
C ALA A 191 6.52 17.72 4.17
N LEU A 192 5.79 17.89 5.27
CA LEU A 192 4.85 18.98 5.56
C LEU A 192 5.36 19.93 6.66
N GLY A 193 6.47 19.61 7.31
CA GLY A 193 7.12 20.48 8.31
C GLY A 193 6.53 20.41 9.72
N SER A 194 5.68 19.42 10.01
CA SER A 194 5.29 19.05 11.37
C SER A 194 6.18 17.94 11.94
N HIS A 195 6.09 17.65 13.23
CA HIS A 195 6.67 16.44 13.81
C HIS A 195 5.87 15.21 13.40
N ASP A 196 6.46 14.03 13.59
CA ASP A 196 5.72 12.79 13.44
C ASP A 196 4.54 12.69 14.41
N GLY A 197 3.63 11.77 14.13
CA GLY A 197 2.40 11.65 14.89
C GLY A 197 1.76 10.27 14.82
N LEU A 198 0.73 10.13 15.64
CA LEU A 198 -0.19 9.01 15.58
C LEU A 198 -1.55 9.54 15.14
N PHE A 199 -2.15 8.85 14.18
CA PHE A 199 -3.42 9.21 13.56
C PHE A 199 -4.40 8.05 13.71
N GLY A 200 -5.68 8.36 13.74
CA GLY A 200 -6.75 7.38 13.62
C GLY A 200 -7.64 7.71 12.42
N VAL A 201 -8.08 6.69 11.70
CA VAL A 201 -9.02 6.82 10.58
C VAL A 201 -10.08 5.74 10.62
N ALA A 202 -11.33 6.14 10.40
CA ALA A 202 -12.43 5.19 10.28
C ALA A 202 -12.37 4.50 8.90
N THR A 203 -12.55 3.18 8.90
CA THR A 203 -12.45 2.35 7.69
C THR A 203 -13.81 2.01 7.08
N HIS A 204 -14.92 2.37 7.73
CA HIS A 204 -16.26 2.03 7.26
C HIS A 204 -17.31 3.05 7.69
N GLY A 205 -18.51 2.93 7.12
CA GLY A 205 -19.65 3.81 7.39
C GLY A 205 -19.46 5.24 6.91
N ASP A 206 -20.33 6.14 7.37
CA ASP A 206 -20.37 7.55 6.91
C ASP A 206 -19.11 8.36 7.25
N ARG A 207 -18.26 7.81 8.13
CA ARG A 207 -16.99 8.42 8.55
C ARG A 207 -15.78 7.81 7.84
N ARG A 208 -15.97 6.89 6.89
CA ARG A 208 -14.87 6.24 6.18
C ARG A 208 -13.94 7.31 5.59
N GLY A 209 -12.65 7.21 5.90
CA GLY A 209 -11.63 8.18 5.46
C GLY A 209 -11.47 9.41 6.35
N GLU A 210 -12.26 9.57 7.42
CA GLU A 210 -12.08 10.64 8.39
C GLU A 210 -10.81 10.45 9.22
N LEU A 211 -9.70 10.95 8.69
CA LEU A 211 -8.38 10.90 9.32
C LEU A 211 -8.23 12.04 10.33
N LYS A 212 -7.90 11.71 11.57
CA LYS A 212 -7.63 12.66 12.65
C LYS A 212 -6.27 12.38 13.29
N GLN A 213 -5.48 13.43 13.45
CA GLN A 213 -4.29 13.36 14.28
C GLN A 213 -4.71 13.21 15.76
N PHE A 214 -4.20 12.19 16.41
CA PHE A 214 -4.43 11.93 17.83
C PHE A 214 -3.34 12.56 18.70
N LEU A 215 -2.07 12.43 18.30
CA LEU A 215 -0.95 13.08 18.95
C LEU A 215 0.17 13.44 17.97
N THR A 216 1.10 14.26 18.45
CA THR A 216 2.37 14.56 17.82
C THR A 216 3.50 14.19 18.78
N VAL A 217 4.65 13.80 18.25
CA VAL A 217 5.83 13.40 19.04
C VAL A 217 6.85 14.54 19.12
N PRO A 218 7.82 14.49 20.06
CA PRO A 218 8.89 15.48 20.16
C PRO A 218 9.78 15.53 18.91
N THR A 219 10.64 16.55 18.84
CA THR A 219 11.72 16.62 17.84
C THR A 219 12.63 15.40 17.96
N GLY A 220 12.77 14.66 16.85
CA GLY A 220 13.70 13.54 16.67
C GLY A 220 15.06 13.94 16.09
#